data_AF-A0A2A4FDV7-F1
#
_entry.id   AF-A0A2A4FDV7-F1
#
_cell.length_a   1.000
_cell.length_b   1.000
_cell.length_c   1.000
_cell.angle_alpha   90.00
_cell.angle_beta   90.00
_cell.angle_gamma   90.00
#
_symmetry.space_group_name_H-M   'P 1'
#
loop_
_entity.id
_entity.type
_entity.pdbx_description
1 polymer ?
#
loop_
_entity_poly.entity_id
_entity_poly.type
_entity_poly.pdbx_seq_one_letter_code
_entity_poly.pdbx_strand_id
1 'polypeptide(L)'
;MRIRKGDTVALGPGKVALLEAVRAHGSISAAARSLGMSYRRAWLLIDELNRSLTSPATVSEQGGHSGGGCTLTPVGEEIVRLYRAIELQAQKHCAKQIAALTGFMQS
;
A
#
# COMPACT_ATOMS: atom_id res chain seq x y z
N MET A 1 2.29 9.89 2.85
CA MET A 1 1.76 10.87 1.86
C MET A 1 0.46 10.34 1.21
N ARG A 2 -0.46 11.16 0.71
CA ARG A 2 -1.62 10.66 -0.08
C ARG A 2 -1.57 11.25 -1.50
N ILE A 3 -1.67 10.40 -2.51
CA ILE A 3 -1.71 10.76 -3.93
C ILE A 3 -3.16 10.70 -4.40
N ARG A 4 -3.61 11.79 -5.05
CA ARG A 4 -4.98 11.95 -5.57
C ARG A 4 -4.96 12.06 -7.09
N LYS A 5 -6.02 11.58 -7.74
CA LYS A 5 -6.30 11.79 -9.15
C LYS A 5 -7.76 12.27 -9.26
N GLY A 6 -7.95 13.55 -9.55
CA GLY A 6 -9.23 14.22 -9.34
C GLY A 6 -9.64 14.18 -7.87
N ASP A 7 -10.91 13.92 -7.60
CA ASP A 7 -11.43 13.87 -6.23
C ASP A 7 -11.07 12.57 -5.48
N THR A 8 -10.65 11.52 -6.19
CA THR A 8 -10.36 10.21 -5.60
C THR A 8 -8.95 10.14 -5.01
N VAL A 9 -8.84 9.65 -3.76
CA VAL A 9 -7.55 9.24 -3.17
C VAL A 9 -7.11 7.93 -3.83
N ALA A 10 -6.29 8.04 -4.87
CA ALA A 10 -5.82 6.90 -5.63
C ALA A 10 -4.87 6.01 -4.81
N LEU A 11 -3.91 6.61 -4.10
CA LEU A 11 -2.85 5.87 -3.40
C LEU A 11 -2.45 6.55 -2.09
N GLY A 12 -2.10 5.76 -1.08
CA GLY A 12 -1.65 6.26 0.21
C GLY A 12 -1.03 5.15 1.08
N PRO A 13 -0.64 5.46 2.32
CA PRO A 13 0.18 4.57 3.14
C PRO A 13 -0.49 3.22 3.39
N GLY A 14 -1.83 3.19 3.56
CA GLY A 14 -2.55 1.93 3.79
C GLY A 14 -2.51 0.97 2.59
N LYS A 15 -2.68 1.48 1.36
CA LYS A 15 -2.62 0.65 0.14
C LYS A 15 -1.19 0.16 -0.12
N VAL A 16 -0.19 1.02 0.09
CA VAL A 16 1.23 0.66 -0.10
C VAL A 16 1.72 -0.34 0.94
N ALA A 17 1.39 -0.14 2.22
CA ALA A 17 1.72 -1.10 3.27
C ALA A 17 1.08 -2.47 3.00
N LEU A 18 -0.13 -2.48 2.44
CA LEU A 18 -0.80 -3.73 2.07
C LEU A 18 -0.13 -4.44 0.89
N LEU A 19 0.32 -3.72 -0.14
CA LEU A 19 1.13 -4.31 -1.22
C LEU A 19 2.43 -4.91 -0.67
N GLU A 20 3.15 -4.19 0.19
CA GLU A 20 4.39 -4.69 0.80
C GLU A 20 4.13 -5.95 1.65
N ALA A 21 3.02 -5.99 2.39
CA ALA A 21 2.63 -7.14 3.18
C ALA A 21 2.20 -8.32 2.30
N VAL A 22 1.51 -8.09 1.18
CA VAL A 22 1.20 -9.15 0.20
C VAL A 22 2.49 -9.73 -0.38
N ARG A 23 3.44 -8.89 -0.77
CA ARG A 23 4.77 -9.32 -1.24
C ARG A 23 5.51 -10.16 -0.20
N ALA A 24 5.42 -9.81 1.08
CA ALA A 24 6.10 -10.52 2.15
C ALA A 24 5.41 -11.85 2.56
N HIS A 25 4.09 -11.93 2.44
CA HIS A 25 3.31 -13.04 3.02
C HIS A 25 2.56 -13.89 1.99
N GLY A 26 2.55 -13.52 0.71
CA GLY A 26 1.99 -14.30 -0.38
C GLY A 26 0.47 -14.47 -0.36
N SER A 27 -0.27 -13.77 0.51
CA SER A 27 -1.74 -13.77 0.51
C SER A 27 -2.32 -12.51 1.14
N ILE A 28 -3.53 -12.12 0.70
CA ILE A 28 -4.27 -11.00 1.29
C ILE A 28 -4.64 -11.29 2.75
N SER A 29 -4.96 -12.56 3.09
CA SER A 29 -5.33 -12.93 4.45
C SER A 29 -4.16 -12.80 5.43
N ALA A 30 -2.95 -13.22 5.04
CA ALA A 30 -1.76 -13.10 5.87
C ALA A 30 -1.30 -11.64 5.97
N ALA A 31 -1.37 -10.89 4.87
CA ALA A 31 -1.11 -9.45 4.87
C ALA A 31 -2.06 -8.67 5.79
N ALA A 32 -3.35 -9.01 5.80
CA ALA A 32 -4.33 -8.41 6.70
C ALA A 32 -3.97 -8.67 8.18
N ARG A 33 -3.61 -9.92 8.51
CA ARG A 33 -3.20 -10.32 9.86
C ARG A 33 -1.93 -9.58 10.30
N SER A 34 -0.92 -9.48 9.44
CA SER A 34 0.34 -8.79 9.81
C SER A 34 0.17 -7.29 10.02
N LEU A 35 -0.81 -6.68 9.37
CA LEU A 35 -1.14 -5.26 9.53
C LEU A 35 -2.23 -4.98 10.59
N GLY A 36 -2.65 -5.99 11.36
CA GLY A 36 -3.67 -5.83 12.39
C GLY A 36 -5.02 -5.34 11.86
N MET A 37 -5.39 -5.72 10.62
CA MET A 37 -6.65 -5.33 10.00
C MET A 37 -7.51 -6.53 9.59
N SER A 38 -8.81 -6.31 9.44
CA SER A 38 -9.71 -7.37 8.98
C SER A 38 -9.42 -7.73 7.52
N TYR A 39 -9.61 -9.01 7.18
CA TYR A 39 -9.51 -9.49 5.80
C TYR A 39 -10.39 -8.67 4.85
N ARG A 40 -11.64 -8.37 5.25
CA ARG A 40 -12.56 -7.54 4.46
C ARG A 40 -11.98 -6.17 4.13
N ARG A 41 -11.33 -5.51 5.10
CA ARG A 41 -10.70 -4.20 4.88
C ARG A 41 -9.53 -4.31 3.90
N ALA A 42 -8.67 -5.32 4.08
CA ALA A 42 -7.55 -5.55 3.16
C ALA A 42 -8.04 -5.82 1.73
N TRP A 43 -9.04 -6.68 1.58
CA TRP A 43 -9.64 -6.99 0.28
C TRP A 43 -10.21 -5.74 -0.39
N LEU A 44 -10.98 -4.92 0.34
CA LEU A 44 -11.55 -3.66 -0.21
C LEU A 44 -10.47 -2.69 -0.69
N LEU A 45 -9.34 -2.58 0.03
CA LEU A 45 -8.23 -1.70 -0.37
C LEU A 45 -7.52 -2.20 -1.63
N ILE A 46 -7.29 -3.51 -1.76
CA ILE A 46 -6.69 -4.12 -2.96
C ILE A 46 -7.64 -4.03 -4.16
N ASP A 47 -8.92 -4.33 -3.96
CA ASP A 47 -9.94 -4.26 -5.00
C ASP A 47 -10.11 -2.83 -5.52
N GLU A 48 -10.22 -1.84 -4.63
CA GLU A 48 -10.28 -0.43 -5.00
C GLU A 48 -9.01 0.01 -5.76
N LEU A 49 -7.82 -0.40 -5.29
CA LEU A 49 -6.57 -0.10 -5.98
C LEU A 49 -6.56 -0.70 -7.39
N ASN A 50 -6.84 -1.99 -7.53
CA ASN A 50 -6.80 -2.68 -8.83
C ASN A 50 -7.80 -2.08 -9.83
N ARG A 51 -9.01 -1.72 -9.38
CA ARG A 51 -10.02 -1.06 -10.24
C ARG A 51 -9.62 0.34 -10.69
N SER A 52 -8.72 1.00 -9.96
CA SER A 52 -8.25 2.35 -10.29
C SER A 52 -7.08 2.38 -11.28
N LEU A 53 -6.47 1.22 -11.57
CA LEU A 53 -5.30 1.09 -12.41
C LEU A 53 -5.65 0.53 -13.78
N THR A 54 -4.89 0.91 -14.80
CA THR A 54 -5.00 0.32 -16.15
C THR A 54 -4.58 -1.15 -16.18
N SER A 55 -3.75 -1.57 -15.24
CA SER A 55 -3.36 -2.96 -15.02
C SER A 55 -3.26 -3.20 -13.50
N PRO A 56 -3.75 -4.35 -12.99
CA PRO A 56 -3.87 -4.57 -11.54
C PRO A 56 -2.50 -4.59 -10.87
N ALA A 57 -2.44 -4.13 -9.62
CA ALA A 57 -1.24 -4.19 -8.78
C ALA A 57 -0.97 -5.58 -8.22
N THR A 58 -2.00 -6.43 -8.15
CA THR A 58 -1.88 -7.81 -7.63
C THR A 58 -2.57 -8.81 -8.54
N VAL A 59 -2.06 -10.03 -8.59
CA VAL A 59 -2.73 -11.19 -9.18
C VAL A 59 -3.02 -12.21 -8.08
N SER A 60 -4.21 -12.79 -8.10
CA SER A 60 -4.60 -13.86 -7.18
C SER A 60 -4.51 -15.20 -7.89
N GLU A 61 -3.95 -16.20 -7.21
CA GLU A 61 -4.03 -17.59 -7.65
C GLU A 61 -5.41 -18.13 -7.28
N GLN A 62 -6.08 -18.81 -8.21
CA GLN A 62 -7.36 -19.46 -7.92
C GLN A 62 -7.16 -20.53 -6.84
N GLY A 63 -7.94 -20.42 -5.76
CA GLY A 63 -7.70 -21.16 -4.52
C GLY A 63 -8.02 -22.65 -4.60
N GLY A 64 -7.03 -23.48 -4.26
CA GLY A 64 -7.24 -24.77 -3.61
C GLY A 64 -7.38 -24.64 -2.08
N HIS A 65 -7.39 -25.77 -1.37
CA HIS A 65 -7.67 -25.96 0.07
C HIS A 65 -6.94 -25.04 1.08
N SER A 66 -5.93 -24.28 0.66
CA SER A 66 -5.08 -23.43 1.53
C SER A 66 -5.48 -21.94 1.56
N GLY A 67 -6.48 -21.54 0.78
CA GLY A 67 -6.81 -20.13 0.57
C GLY A 67 -5.83 -19.50 -0.42
N GLY A 68 -6.30 -19.18 -1.63
CA GLY A 68 -5.48 -18.80 -2.77
C GLY A 68 -4.38 -17.75 -2.49
N GLY A 69 -3.25 -17.90 -3.17
CA GLY A 69 -2.13 -16.99 -3.10
C GLY A 69 -2.46 -15.62 -3.71
N CYS A 70 -1.67 -14.61 -3.36
CA CYS A 70 -1.71 -13.29 -3.96
C CYS A 70 -0.29 -12.74 -4.06
N THR A 71 0.09 -12.31 -5.25
CA THR A 71 1.41 -11.74 -5.53
C THR A 71 1.29 -10.39 -6.21
N LEU A 72 2.34 -9.58 -6.12
CA LEU A 72 2.40 -8.31 -6.84
C LEU A 72 2.66 -8.57 -8.32
N THR A 73 2.00 -7.77 -9.15
CA THR A 73 2.38 -7.65 -10.56
C THR A 73 3.56 -6.67 -10.67
N PRO A 74 4.18 -6.52 -11.86
CA PRO A 74 5.17 -5.47 -12.09
C PRO A 74 4.64 -4.06 -11.78
N VAL A 75 3.34 -3.81 -12.00
CA VAL A 75 2.70 -2.53 -11.64
C VAL A 75 2.67 -2.34 -10.12
N GLY A 76 2.35 -3.40 -9.36
CA GLY A 76 2.37 -3.35 -7.90
C GLY A 76 3.75 -3.06 -7.33
N GLU A 77 4.79 -3.72 -7.85
CA GLU A 77 6.18 -3.47 -7.45
C GLU A 77 6.62 -2.04 -7.76
N GLU A 78 6.28 -1.53 -8.94
CA GLU A 78 6.63 -0.17 -9.36
C GLU A 78 5.92 0.90 -8.51
N ILE A 79 4.66 0.66 -8.13
CA ILE A 79 3.91 1.52 -7.20
C ILE A 79 4.64 1.63 -5.85
N VAL A 80 5.05 0.49 -5.27
CA VAL A 80 5.80 0.47 -4.00
C VAL A 80 7.10 1.24 -4.15
N ARG A 81 7.87 0.96 -5.22
CA ARG A 81 9.16 1.61 -5.49
C ARG A 81 9.02 3.13 -5.60
N LEU A 82 8.12 3.62 -6.45
CA LEU A 82 7.91 5.04 -6.68
C LEU A 82 7.41 5.75 -5.41
N TYR A 83 6.44 5.16 -4.72
CA TYR A 83 5.88 5.78 -3.52
C TYR A 83 6.92 5.93 -2.41
N ARG A 84 7.76 4.91 -2.18
CA ARG A 84 8.84 4.98 -1.19
C ARG A 84 9.95 5.94 -1.59
N ALA A 85 10.28 6.02 -2.88
CA ALA A 85 11.23 7.02 -3.38
C ALA A 85 10.72 8.45 -3.13
N ILE A 86 9.44 8.71 -3.39
CA ILE A 86 8.82 10.02 -3.13
C ILE A 86 8.85 10.34 -1.63
N GLU A 87 8.47 9.40 -0.75
CA GLU A 87 8.50 9.63 0.70
C GLU A 87 9.92 9.97 1.19
N LEU A 88 10.92 9.23 0.72
CA LEU A 88 12.33 9.49 1.05
C LEU A 88 12.78 10.87 0.58
N GLN A 89 12.45 11.24 -0.66
CA GLN A 89 12.79 12.55 -1.22
C GLN A 89 12.08 13.68 -0.46
N ALA A 90 10.78 13.53 -0.16
CA ALA A 90 10.02 14.51 0.59
C ALA A 90 10.59 14.70 2.00
N GLN A 91 10.89 13.59 2.71
CA GLN A 91 11.50 13.65 4.04
C GLN A 91 12.85 14.37 4.01
N LYS A 92 13.70 14.08 3.01
CA LYS A 92 15.00 14.72 2.85
C LYS A 92 14.89 16.23 2.60
N HIS A 93 14.04 16.65 1.67
CA HIS A 93 13.95 18.07 1.28
C HIS A 93 13.12 18.91 2.27
N CYS A 94 12.22 18.29 3.02
CA CYS A 94 11.38 18.96 4.01
C CYS A 94 11.87 18.73 5.46
N ALA A 95 13.09 18.23 5.67
CA ALA A 95 13.58 17.83 7.00
C ALA A 95 13.46 18.94 8.05
N LYS A 96 13.77 20.20 7.69
CA LYS A 96 13.67 21.34 8.60
C LYS A 96 12.22 21.64 9.00
N GLN A 97 11.31 21.62 8.04
CA GLN A 97 9.88 21.86 8.27
C GLN A 97 9.25 20.73 9.08
N ILE A 98 9.65 19.48 8.80
CA ILE A 98 9.20 18.31 9.57
C ILE A 98 9.69 18.41 11.02
N ALA A 99 10.95 18.78 11.24
CA ALA A 99 11.48 19.00 12.60
C ALA A 99 10.72 20.12 13.34
N ALA A 100 10.42 21.23 12.66
CA ALA A 100 9.61 22.30 13.25
C ALA A 100 8.19 21.83 13.61
N LEU A 101 7.52 21.07 12.73
CA LEU A 101 6.17 20.54 12.98
C LEU A 101 6.14 19.54 14.14
N THR A 102 7.10 18.62 14.17
CA THR A 102 7.20 17.61 15.23
C THR A 102 7.51 18.23 16.59
N GLY A 103 8.20 19.37 16.64
CA GLY A 103 8.42 20.14 17.87
C GLY A 103 7.16 20.71 18.51
N PHE A 104 6.03 20.81 17.80
CA PHE A 104 4.74 21.23 18.37
C PHE A 104 3.94 20.08 18.98
N MET A 105 4.36 18.83 18.81
CA MET A 105 3.62 17.65 19.26
C MET A 105 4.11 17.23 20.65
N GLN A 106 3.18 16.91 21.56
CA GLN A 106 3.53 16.29 22.84
C GLN A 106 4.08 14.88 22.60
N SER A 107 5.09 14.50 23.39
CA SER A 107 5.75 13.19 23.33
C SER A 107 4.85 12.05 23.78
#